data_AF-A0A0U3GXE4-F1
#
_entry.id   AF-A0A0U3GXE4-F1
#
_cell.length_a   1.000
_cell.length_b   1.000
_cell.length_c   1.000
_cell.angle_alpha   90.00
_cell.angle_beta   90.00
_cell.angle_gamma   90.00
#
_symmetry.space_group_name_H-M   'P 1'
#
loop_
_entity.id
_entity.type
_entity.pdbx_description
1 polymer ?
#
loop_
_entity_poly.entity_id
_entity_poly.type
_entity_poly.pdbx_seq_one_letter_code
_entity_poly.pdbx_strand_id
1 'polypeptide(L)'
;MPFSLGYGTNGFADHPLPIALELLAEQGYDAVALTLGHPHLDPFADDLDAQLQSLRSRLDELGLRVVIETGTRFLLDPRRKHRPALVDEDAAVRLAFLRRAVDIAAALEAECVSFFSGVLPEDTTPETGWQRLIARVADIVEYARGKGVLLAVEPEPGMLVETVSDVLRLRAELGDPDNLRVTVDIGHCVVVEPAGVRGALLEAGPLLANVQLDDMRPHAHEHLPFGEGTVDLPLALATLAELGYHGVAAVELPRHSHDAPGLAVRSMDALRAGWHEAGTIRESERWLQESTTAIAANPGTLNNIFARAGRRLGRSPLHPDADPTGVLFGTTSDHARGQLMGRLGEFLSPDELAEALLALYDGGDSAERRGLLRGLGALATGLPKLPDVVVTAGLRLTADALRTSESGIVAAAAGPFAAAYLDQHSWRHAVLKLVFMGISLSAVTDLQKRADDELARMARDFAAERTAAGRPIPEDVHLLMQSSSSFSTSS
;
A
#
# COMPACT_ATOMS: atom_id res chain seq x y z
N MET A 1 0.37 -15.13 8.95
CA MET A 1 -0.36 -14.64 7.75
C MET A 1 -1.14 -15.83 7.19
N PRO A 2 -2.25 -15.64 6.42
CA PRO A 2 -3.01 -16.77 5.90
C PRO A 2 -2.36 -17.49 4.71
N PHE A 3 -1.32 -16.90 4.13
CA PHE A 3 -0.50 -17.41 3.03
C PHE A 3 0.93 -17.70 3.50
N SER A 4 1.67 -18.46 2.70
CA SER A 4 3.09 -18.77 2.92
C SER A 4 3.98 -17.65 2.40
N LEU A 5 5.02 -17.31 3.15
CA LEU A 5 6.04 -16.34 2.76
C LEU A 5 7.23 -17.06 2.14
N GLY A 6 7.52 -16.69 0.90
CA GLY A 6 8.66 -17.20 0.16
C GLY A 6 9.74 -16.16 -0.10
N TYR A 7 10.84 -16.64 -0.68
CA TYR A 7 11.89 -15.79 -1.25
C TYR A 7 12.32 -16.36 -2.59
N GLY A 8 12.54 -15.49 -3.57
CA GLY A 8 12.99 -15.82 -4.91
C GLY A 8 14.46 -16.19 -4.91
N THR A 9 14.76 -17.39 -5.40
CA THR A 9 16.16 -17.85 -5.50
C THR A 9 16.98 -16.98 -6.45
N ASN A 10 16.35 -16.24 -7.37
CA ASN A 10 17.05 -15.23 -8.17
C ASN A 10 17.77 -14.16 -7.33
N GLY A 11 17.34 -13.92 -6.08
CA GLY A 11 17.99 -13.04 -5.12
C GLY A 11 19.15 -13.70 -4.38
N PHE A 12 19.35 -15.02 -4.50
CA PHE A 12 20.41 -15.79 -3.85
C PHE A 12 21.44 -16.36 -4.85
N ALA A 13 21.58 -15.78 -6.04
CA ALA A 13 22.42 -16.31 -7.13
C ALA A 13 23.93 -16.44 -6.82
N ASP A 14 24.42 -15.87 -5.72
CA ASP A 14 25.80 -16.05 -5.27
C ASP A 14 25.98 -17.21 -4.26
N HIS A 15 24.91 -17.94 -3.93
CA HIS A 15 24.90 -19.07 -3.00
C HIS A 15 24.54 -20.38 -3.70
N PRO A 16 25.10 -21.53 -3.28
CA PRO A 16 24.58 -22.83 -3.69
C PRO A 16 23.14 -23.04 -3.21
N LEU A 17 22.29 -23.68 -4.02
CA LEU A 17 20.87 -23.86 -3.70
C LEU A 17 20.61 -24.45 -2.30
N PRO A 18 21.30 -25.54 -1.85
CA PRO A 18 21.05 -26.09 -0.53
C PRO A 18 21.29 -25.10 0.62
N ILE A 19 22.31 -24.24 0.48
CA ILE A 19 22.65 -23.21 1.47
C ILE A 19 21.62 -22.09 1.45
N ALA A 20 21.18 -21.67 0.25
CA ALA A 20 20.12 -20.66 0.14
C ALA A 20 18.82 -21.14 0.82
N LEU A 21 18.41 -22.39 0.59
CA LEU A 21 17.21 -22.96 1.22
C LEU A 21 17.33 -23.03 2.75
N GLU A 22 18.49 -23.41 3.28
CA GLU A 22 18.76 -23.43 4.72
C GLU A 22 18.63 -22.04 5.35
N LEU A 23 19.29 -21.04 4.77
CA LEU A 23 19.25 -19.66 5.27
C LEU A 23 17.82 -19.09 5.26
N LEU A 24 17.05 -19.39 4.22
CA LEU A 24 15.65 -18.96 4.13
C LEU A 24 14.78 -19.63 5.20
N ALA A 25 14.92 -20.94 5.40
CA ALA A 25 14.19 -21.67 6.43
C ALA A 25 14.55 -21.18 7.85
N GLU A 26 15.83 -20.93 8.13
CA GLU A 26 16.30 -20.38 9.41
C GLU A 26 15.69 -19.00 9.72
N GLN A 27 15.50 -18.16 8.70
CA GLN A 27 14.85 -16.85 8.85
C GLN A 27 13.32 -16.94 9.01
N GLY A 28 12.74 -18.12 8.78
CA GLY A 28 11.32 -18.41 8.94
C GLY A 28 10.49 -18.20 7.68
N TYR A 29 11.10 -18.26 6.49
CA TYR A 29 10.36 -18.46 5.24
C TYR A 29 9.87 -19.92 5.18
N ASP A 30 8.66 -20.13 4.69
CA ASP A 30 8.01 -21.44 4.55
C ASP A 30 7.72 -21.77 3.07
N ALA A 31 8.25 -20.96 2.14
CA ALA A 31 8.21 -21.22 0.71
C ALA A 31 9.47 -20.71 0.00
N VAL A 32 9.64 -21.15 -1.25
CA VAL A 32 10.69 -20.66 -2.15
C VAL A 32 10.11 -20.47 -3.55
N ALA A 33 10.45 -19.36 -4.21
CA ALA A 33 10.23 -19.22 -5.65
C ALA A 33 11.52 -19.60 -6.38
N LEU A 34 11.52 -20.81 -6.92
CA LEU A 34 12.68 -21.43 -7.56
C LEU A 34 12.76 -20.99 -9.02
N THR A 35 13.76 -20.16 -9.32
CA THR A 35 14.04 -19.69 -10.66
C THR A 35 14.88 -20.73 -11.38
N LEU A 36 14.31 -21.37 -12.41
CA LEU A 36 15.00 -22.43 -13.15
C LEU A 36 16.14 -21.87 -13.98
N GLY A 37 17.31 -22.51 -13.89
CA GLY A 37 18.54 -22.13 -14.55
C GLY A 37 19.66 -21.83 -13.56
N HIS A 38 20.60 -21.00 -13.98
CA HIS A 38 21.81 -20.71 -13.22
C HIS A 38 21.54 -19.80 -12.00
N PRO A 39 22.19 -20.03 -10.85
CA PRO A 39 23.13 -21.13 -10.57
C PRO A 39 22.47 -22.40 -10.02
N HIS A 40 21.15 -22.41 -9.82
CA HIS A 40 20.50 -23.30 -8.88
C HIS A 40 20.05 -24.65 -9.44
N LEU A 41 19.32 -24.64 -10.56
CA LEU A 41 18.74 -25.86 -11.14
C LEU A 41 18.69 -25.73 -12.65
N ASP A 42 19.69 -26.27 -13.35
CA ASP A 42 19.69 -26.30 -14.81
C ASP A 42 18.63 -27.30 -15.32
N PRO A 43 17.56 -26.83 -15.98
CA PRO A 43 16.49 -27.69 -16.48
C PRO A 43 16.92 -28.63 -17.61
N PHE A 44 18.15 -28.49 -18.12
CA PHE A 44 18.71 -29.30 -19.20
C PHE A 44 19.83 -30.24 -18.75
N ALA A 45 20.12 -30.30 -17.45
CA ALA A 45 21.17 -31.18 -16.92
C ALA A 45 20.87 -32.67 -17.16
N ASP A 46 21.91 -33.45 -17.48
CA ASP A 46 21.80 -34.90 -17.70
C ASP A 46 21.34 -35.66 -16.44
N ASP A 47 21.65 -35.12 -15.25
CA ASP A 47 21.32 -35.70 -13.95
C ASP A 47 20.11 -35.04 -13.27
N LEU A 48 19.28 -34.31 -14.03
CA LEU A 48 18.12 -33.56 -13.52
C LEU A 48 17.21 -34.41 -12.61
N ASP A 49 16.86 -35.64 -12.99
CA ASP A 49 15.97 -36.48 -12.20
C ASP A 49 16.52 -36.75 -10.78
N ALA A 50 17.84 -36.97 -10.67
CA ALA A 50 18.50 -37.15 -9.37
C ALA A 50 18.54 -35.84 -8.57
N GLN A 51 18.77 -34.71 -9.25
CA GLN A 51 18.71 -33.39 -8.61
C GLN A 51 17.31 -33.08 -8.08
N LEU A 52 16.25 -33.39 -8.85
CA LEU A 52 14.85 -33.19 -8.44
C LEU A 52 14.48 -34.06 -7.24
N GLN A 53 14.91 -35.32 -7.21
CA GLN A 53 14.66 -36.20 -6.06
C GLN A 53 15.33 -35.67 -4.77
N SER A 54 16.58 -35.23 -4.89
CA SER A 54 17.33 -34.62 -3.79
C SER A 54 16.67 -33.32 -3.32
N LEU A 55 16.34 -32.44 -4.26
CA LEU A 55 15.69 -31.16 -3.99
C LEU A 55 14.32 -31.34 -3.34
N ARG A 56 13.49 -32.28 -3.83
CA ARG A 56 12.19 -32.57 -3.22
C ARG A 56 12.34 -33.01 -1.78
N SER A 57 13.25 -33.94 -1.52
CA SER A 57 13.53 -34.40 -0.14
C SER A 57 13.99 -33.24 0.74
N ARG A 58 14.81 -32.33 0.21
CA ARG A 58 15.30 -31.17 0.95
C ARG A 58 14.20 -30.14 1.25
N LEU A 59 13.31 -29.88 0.30
CA LEU A 59 12.15 -29.01 0.50
C LEU A 59 11.22 -29.58 1.58
N ASP A 60 10.97 -30.90 1.56
CA ASP A 60 10.17 -31.59 2.58
C ASP A 60 10.80 -31.50 3.98
N GLU A 61 12.11 -31.74 4.09
CA GLU A 61 12.85 -31.63 5.35
C GLU A 61 12.79 -30.23 5.96
N LEU A 62 12.83 -29.20 5.12
CA LEU A 62 12.78 -27.79 5.54
C LEU A 62 11.34 -27.27 5.69
N GLY A 63 10.34 -28.03 5.23
CA GLY A 63 8.95 -27.59 5.21
C GLY A 63 8.67 -26.44 4.23
N LEU A 64 9.44 -26.36 3.14
CA LEU A 64 9.34 -25.31 2.13
C LEU A 64 8.38 -25.71 1.00
N ARG A 65 7.33 -24.91 0.79
CA ARG A 65 6.53 -24.95 -0.45
C ARG A 65 7.34 -24.38 -1.61
N VAL A 66 6.99 -24.72 -2.85
CA VAL A 66 7.76 -24.25 -4.03
C VAL A 66 6.85 -23.73 -5.13
N VAL A 67 7.24 -22.59 -5.70
CA VAL A 67 6.76 -22.06 -6.99
C VAL A 67 7.90 -22.13 -7.99
N ILE A 68 7.60 -22.44 -9.25
CA ILE A 68 8.60 -22.45 -10.32
C ILE A 68 8.54 -21.14 -11.09
N GLU A 69 9.68 -20.46 -11.22
CA GLU A 69 9.83 -19.25 -12.04
C GLU A 69 10.67 -19.53 -13.29
N THR A 70 10.35 -18.84 -14.37
CA THR A 70 10.94 -19.05 -15.71
C THR A 70 11.71 -17.83 -16.25
N GLY A 71 12.09 -16.93 -15.34
CA GLY A 71 12.73 -15.63 -15.61
C GLY A 71 14.25 -15.58 -15.59
N THR A 72 14.95 -16.71 -15.67
CA THR A 72 16.42 -16.69 -15.69
C THR A 72 16.97 -15.98 -16.92
N ARG A 73 17.87 -15.03 -16.67
CA ARG A 73 18.54 -14.24 -17.71
C ARG A 73 19.49 -15.12 -18.51
N PHE A 74 19.48 -14.93 -19.83
CA PHE A 74 20.39 -15.58 -20.78
C PHE A 74 20.34 -17.12 -20.81
N LEU A 75 19.32 -17.75 -20.21
CA LEU A 75 19.20 -19.21 -20.15
C LEU A 75 19.01 -19.84 -21.54
N LEU A 76 18.11 -19.29 -22.35
CA LEU A 76 17.79 -19.83 -23.68
C LEU A 76 18.60 -19.18 -24.81
N ASP A 77 19.13 -17.97 -24.58
CA ASP A 77 20.00 -17.25 -25.50
C ASP A 77 21.11 -16.55 -24.69
N PRO A 78 22.40 -16.90 -24.89
CA PRO A 78 23.51 -16.32 -24.13
C PRO A 78 23.77 -14.84 -24.43
N ARG A 79 23.15 -14.27 -25.47
CA ARG A 79 23.33 -12.86 -25.90
C ARG A 79 22.12 -11.99 -25.60
N ARG A 80 20.92 -12.57 -25.54
CA ARG A 80 19.66 -11.82 -25.42
C ARG A 80 18.90 -12.25 -24.18
N LYS A 81 18.79 -11.33 -23.21
CA LYS A 81 18.02 -11.54 -21.97
C LYS A 81 16.59 -11.99 -22.31
N HIS A 82 16.14 -13.08 -21.68
CA HIS A 82 14.80 -13.65 -21.76
C HIS A 82 14.32 -14.07 -23.16
N ARG A 83 15.19 -14.08 -24.18
CA ARG A 83 14.82 -14.49 -25.55
C ARG A 83 15.22 -15.95 -25.80
N PRO A 84 14.49 -16.67 -26.68
CA PRO A 84 13.20 -16.27 -27.27
C PRO A 84 12.07 -16.26 -26.22
N ALA A 85 11.03 -15.47 -26.48
CA ALA A 85 9.82 -15.33 -25.67
C ALA A 85 8.56 -15.77 -26.46
N LEU A 86 7.40 -15.83 -25.80
CA LEU A 86 6.17 -16.34 -26.40
C LEU A 86 5.60 -15.47 -27.52
N VAL A 87 6.11 -14.25 -27.71
CA VAL A 87 5.70 -13.32 -28.76
C VAL A 87 6.66 -13.27 -29.96
N ASP A 88 7.84 -13.90 -29.87
CA ASP A 88 8.82 -13.95 -30.95
C ASP A 88 8.34 -14.78 -32.14
N GLU A 89 8.92 -14.59 -33.33
CA GLU A 89 8.55 -15.40 -34.50
C GLU A 89 8.85 -16.89 -34.27
N ASP A 90 10.07 -17.21 -33.83
CA ASP A 90 10.45 -18.56 -33.38
C ASP A 90 10.53 -18.61 -31.85
N ALA A 91 9.69 -19.44 -31.26
CA ALA A 91 9.62 -19.68 -29.82
C ALA A 91 9.70 -21.17 -29.46
N ALA A 92 10.18 -22.02 -30.37
CA ALA A 92 10.20 -23.48 -30.15
C ALA A 92 11.00 -23.86 -28.89
N VAL A 93 12.16 -23.24 -28.68
CA VAL A 93 12.99 -23.45 -27.49
C VAL A 93 12.29 -22.96 -26.21
N ARG A 94 11.57 -21.83 -26.28
CA ARG A 94 10.79 -21.30 -25.14
C ARG A 94 9.65 -22.26 -24.76
N LEU A 95 8.92 -22.79 -25.74
CA LEU A 95 7.87 -23.78 -25.49
C LEU A 95 8.43 -25.07 -24.89
N ALA A 96 9.56 -25.56 -25.40
CA ALA A 96 10.24 -26.72 -24.84
C ALA A 96 10.68 -26.48 -23.39
N PHE A 97 11.19 -25.29 -23.09
CA PHE A 97 11.55 -24.89 -21.73
C PHE A 97 10.31 -24.81 -20.81
N LEU A 98 9.20 -24.22 -21.24
CA LEU A 98 7.98 -24.16 -20.43
C LEU A 98 7.39 -25.56 -20.16
N ARG A 99 7.41 -26.48 -21.14
CA ARG A 99 7.03 -27.88 -20.91
C ARG A 99 7.95 -28.55 -19.90
N ARG A 100 9.26 -28.30 -19.99
CA ARG A 100 10.23 -28.80 -19.00
C ARG A 100 9.97 -28.21 -17.61
N ALA A 101 9.63 -26.93 -17.52
CA ALA A 101 9.25 -26.29 -16.25
C ALA A 101 8.00 -26.92 -15.65
N VAL A 102 7.01 -27.28 -16.48
CA VAL A 102 5.82 -28.05 -16.04
C VAL A 102 6.21 -29.44 -15.53
N ASP A 103 7.11 -30.15 -16.21
CA ASP A 103 7.57 -31.47 -15.74
C ASP A 103 8.33 -31.37 -14.41
N ILE A 104 9.17 -30.34 -14.25
CA ILE A 104 9.87 -30.04 -13.00
C ILE A 104 8.89 -29.68 -11.88
N ALA A 105 7.90 -28.82 -12.16
CA ALA A 105 6.85 -28.47 -11.22
C ALA A 105 6.07 -29.70 -10.75
N ALA A 106 5.72 -30.61 -11.66
CA ALA A 106 5.07 -31.87 -11.29
C ALA A 106 5.94 -32.75 -10.39
N ALA A 107 7.25 -32.86 -10.69
CA ALA A 107 8.18 -33.65 -9.89
C ALA A 107 8.45 -33.07 -8.49
N LEU A 108 8.42 -31.75 -8.35
CA LEU A 108 8.60 -31.05 -7.08
C LEU A 108 7.28 -30.80 -6.34
N GLU A 109 6.14 -31.18 -6.94
CA GLU A 109 4.78 -30.82 -6.50
C GLU A 109 4.62 -29.32 -6.24
N ALA A 110 5.11 -28.51 -7.16
CA ALA A 110 5.07 -27.06 -7.06
C ALA A 110 3.63 -26.52 -7.17
N GLU A 111 3.38 -25.40 -6.49
CA GLU A 111 2.09 -24.71 -6.46
C GLU A 111 1.66 -24.24 -7.86
N CYS A 112 2.61 -23.72 -8.63
CA CYS A 112 2.43 -23.35 -10.04
C CYS A 112 3.76 -23.13 -10.76
N VAL A 113 3.67 -22.97 -12.07
CA VAL A 113 4.73 -22.38 -12.92
C VAL A 113 4.35 -20.95 -13.28
N SER A 114 5.14 -19.97 -12.81
CA SER A 114 5.03 -18.56 -13.20
C SER A 114 5.81 -18.29 -14.49
N PHE A 115 5.18 -17.60 -15.44
CA PHE A 115 5.78 -17.23 -16.72
C PHE A 115 5.16 -15.96 -17.31
N PHE A 116 5.83 -15.35 -18.28
CA PHE A 116 5.45 -14.08 -18.89
C PHE A 116 5.34 -14.17 -20.42
N SER A 117 4.68 -13.17 -21.04
CA SER A 117 4.48 -13.11 -22.50
C SER A 117 5.78 -12.80 -23.26
N GLY A 118 6.59 -11.89 -22.70
CA GLY A 118 7.75 -11.31 -23.35
C GLY A 118 7.49 -9.95 -23.97
N VAL A 119 8.58 -9.21 -24.21
CA VAL A 119 8.60 -7.93 -24.92
C VAL A 119 8.33 -8.16 -26.41
N LEU A 120 7.46 -7.36 -27.00
CA LEU A 120 7.15 -7.45 -28.43
C LEU A 120 8.40 -7.10 -29.28
N PRO A 121 8.77 -7.90 -30.30
CA PRO A 121 9.81 -7.51 -31.25
C PRO A 121 9.45 -6.21 -31.98
N GLU A 122 10.43 -5.36 -32.30
CA GLU A 122 10.21 -4.06 -32.95
C GLU A 122 9.50 -4.16 -34.31
N ASP A 123 9.65 -5.29 -34.99
CA ASP A 123 9.09 -5.59 -36.32
C ASP A 123 7.75 -6.35 -36.25
N THR A 124 7.21 -6.60 -35.06
CA THR A 124 5.97 -7.36 -34.86
C THR A 124 4.86 -6.45 -34.34
N THR A 125 3.67 -6.49 -34.94
CA THR A 125 2.51 -5.73 -34.43
C THR A 125 1.90 -6.37 -33.18
N PRO A 126 1.24 -5.61 -32.29
CA PRO A 126 0.58 -6.16 -31.11
C PRO A 126 -0.41 -7.28 -31.44
N GLU A 127 -1.15 -7.17 -32.53
CA GLU A 127 -2.13 -8.18 -32.97
C GLU A 127 -1.43 -9.49 -33.36
N THR A 128 -0.32 -9.40 -34.07
CA THR A 128 0.48 -10.58 -34.44
C THR A 128 1.10 -11.24 -33.21
N GLY A 129 1.64 -10.43 -32.30
CA GLY A 129 2.17 -10.90 -31.02
C GLY A 129 1.10 -11.61 -30.20
N TRP A 130 -0.11 -11.05 -30.14
CA TRP A 130 -1.24 -11.59 -29.39
C TRP A 130 -1.72 -12.92 -29.96
N GLN A 131 -1.85 -13.03 -31.28
CA GLN A 131 -2.18 -14.28 -31.95
C GLN A 131 -1.16 -15.39 -31.68
N ARG A 132 0.14 -15.05 -31.73
CA ARG A 132 1.23 -15.98 -31.38
C ARG A 132 1.12 -16.43 -29.91
N LEU A 133 0.91 -15.48 -28.99
CA LEU A 133 0.77 -15.74 -27.57
C LEU A 133 -0.39 -16.71 -27.29
N ILE A 134 -1.59 -16.44 -27.82
CA ILE A 134 -2.77 -17.31 -27.64
C ILE A 134 -2.50 -18.74 -28.08
N ALA A 135 -2.03 -18.92 -29.32
CA ALA A 135 -1.80 -20.26 -29.86
C ALA A 135 -0.80 -21.06 -29.01
N ARG A 136 0.22 -20.38 -28.48
CA ARG A 136 1.30 -20.98 -27.68
C ARG A 136 0.89 -21.25 -26.24
N VAL A 137 0.15 -20.34 -25.62
CA VAL A 137 -0.38 -20.53 -24.27
C VAL A 137 -1.42 -21.66 -24.27
N ALA A 138 -2.28 -21.75 -25.30
CA ALA A 138 -3.22 -22.88 -25.45
C ALA A 138 -2.51 -24.23 -25.41
N ASP A 139 -1.40 -24.35 -26.15
CA ASP A 139 -0.58 -25.56 -26.23
C ASP A 139 0.06 -25.94 -24.86
N ILE A 140 0.60 -24.96 -24.14
CA ILE A 140 1.21 -25.20 -22.82
C ILE A 140 0.15 -25.46 -21.74
N VAL A 141 -1.02 -24.81 -21.81
CA VAL A 141 -2.15 -25.06 -20.91
C VAL A 141 -2.63 -26.50 -20.99
N GLU A 142 -2.76 -27.05 -22.20
CA GLU A 142 -3.17 -28.44 -22.38
C GLU A 142 -2.11 -29.42 -21.87
N TYR A 143 -0.83 -29.12 -22.10
CA TYR A 143 0.26 -29.94 -21.54
C TYR A 143 0.26 -29.95 -20.01
N ALA A 144 0.13 -28.77 -19.39
CA ALA A 144 0.09 -28.63 -17.93
C ALA A 144 -1.14 -29.31 -17.32
N ARG A 145 -2.29 -29.28 -18.01
CA ARG A 145 -3.50 -30.00 -17.60
C ARG A 145 -3.24 -31.51 -17.50
N GLY A 146 -2.57 -32.10 -18.49
CA GLY A 146 -2.18 -33.51 -18.48
C GLY A 146 -1.22 -33.91 -17.34
N LYS A 147 -0.56 -32.93 -16.72
CA LYS A 147 0.38 -33.10 -15.61
C LYS A 147 -0.19 -32.68 -14.26
N GLY A 148 -1.41 -32.14 -14.22
CA GLY A 148 -2.02 -31.61 -13.00
C GLY A 148 -1.35 -30.36 -12.45
N VAL A 149 -0.64 -29.60 -13.30
CA VAL A 149 0.12 -28.41 -12.90
C VAL A 149 -0.67 -27.13 -13.23
N LEU A 150 -0.66 -26.19 -12.29
CA LEU A 150 -1.18 -24.84 -12.52
C LEU A 150 -0.13 -23.97 -13.22
N LEU A 151 -0.58 -23.19 -14.18
CA LEU A 151 0.20 -22.15 -14.84
C LEU A 151 -0.27 -20.80 -14.34
N ALA A 152 0.65 -19.89 -14.09
CA ALA A 152 0.34 -18.52 -13.67
C ALA A 152 1.04 -17.54 -14.62
N VAL A 153 0.26 -16.68 -15.27
CA VAL A 153 0.83 -15.62 -16.13
C VAL A 153 1.13 -14.43 -15.25
N GLU A 154 2.37 -13.97 -15.32
CA GLU A 154 2.83 -12.73 -14.71
C GLU A 154 2.72 -11.59 -15.75
N PRO A 155 1.89 -10.57 -15.48
CA PRO A 155 1.96 -9.30 -16.20
C PRO A 155 3.26 -8.57 -15.85
N GLU A 156 3.97 -8.08 -16.87
CA GLU A 156 5.27 -7.41 -16.68
C GLU A 156 5.31 -6.06 -17.42
N PRO A 157 5.79 -4.97 -16.78
CA PRO A 157 5.93 -3.67 -17.43
C PRO A 157 6.80 -3.72 -18.69
N GLY A 158 6.24 -3.25 -19.81
CA GLY A 158 6.89 -3.24 -21.12
C GLY A 158 6.79 -4.55 -21.92
N MET A 159 6.02 -5.53 -21.46
CA MET A 159 5.71 -6.76 -22.20
C MET A 159 4.39 -6.65 -22.98
N LEU A 160 4.03 -7.68 -23.76
CA LEU A 160 2.74 -7.68 -24.46
C LEU A 160 1.54 -7.81 -23.50
N VAL A 161 1.73 -8.54 -22.39
CA VAL A 161 0.78 -8.64 -21.28
C VAL A 161 1.37 -7.83 -20.13
N GLU A 162 0.83 -6.63 -19.89
CA GLU A 162 1.36 -5.70 -18.88
C GLU A 162 0.49 -5.64 -17.63
N THR A 163 -0.80 -5.94 -17.73
CA THR A 163 -1.75 -5.83 -16.61
C THR A 163 -2.47 -7.15 -16.30
N VAL A 164 -3.03 -7.25 -15.09
CA VAL A 164 -3.94 -8.33 -14.70
C VAL A 164 -5.11 -8.42 -15.67
N SER A 165 -5.64 -7.28 -16.12
CA SER A 165 -6.71 -7.24 -17.12
C SER A 165 -6.33 -7.90 -18.44
N ASP A 166 -5.07 -7.75 -18.88
CA ASP A 166 -4.55 -8.43 -20.07
C ASP A 166 -4.49 -9.95 -19.86
N VAL A 167 -4.11 -10.41 -18.67
CA VAL A 167 -4.13 -11.85 -18.34
C VAL A 167 -5.56 -12.39 -18.34
N LEU A 168 -6.52 -11.66 -17.78
CA LEU A 168 -7.93 -12.05 -17.80
C LEU A 168 -8.48 -12.11 -19.23
N ARG A 169 -8.12 -11.14 -20.08
CA ARG A 169 -8.45 -11.17 -21.51
C ARG A 169 -7.86 -12.40 -22.20
N LEU A 170 -6.59 -12.70 -21.96
CA LEU A 170 -5.92 -13.90 -22.49
C LEU A 170 -6.66 -15.18 -22.07
N ARG A 171 -7.05 -15.31 -20.79
CA ARG A 171 -7.85 -16.45 -20.31
C ARG A 171 -9.20 -16.55 -21.02
N ALA A 172 -9.92 -15.44 -21.14
CA ALA A 172 -11.23 -15.41 -21.77
C ALA A 172 -11.16 -15.84 -23.25
N GLU A 173 -10.16 -15.36 -23.99
CA GLU A 173 -9.94 -15.75 -25.40
C GLU A 173 -9.52 -17.23 -25.55
N LEU A 174 -8.96 -17.84 -24.50
CA LEU A 174 -8.64 -19.26 -24.42
C LEU A 174 -9.79 -20.14 -23.89
N GLY A 175 -10.96 -19.55 -23.60
CA GLY A 175 -12.12 -20.27 -23.08
C GLY A 175 -12.05 -20.58 -21.58
N ASP A 176 -11.44 -19.69 -20.80
CA ASP A 176 -11.38 -19.73 -19.33
C ASP A 176 -10.84 -21.05 -18.72
N PRO A 177 -9.65 -21.52 -19.13
CA PRO A 177 -9.08 -22.74 -18.54
C PRO A 177 -8.82 -22.59 -17.03
N ASP A 178 -9.26 -23.58 -16.24
CA ASP A 178 -9.12 -23.57 -14.76
C ASP A 178 -7.66 -23.63 -14.27
N ASN A 179 -6.76 -24.18 -15.10
CA ASN A 179 -5.34 -24.34 -14.80
C ASN A 179 -4.45 -23.22 -15.36
N LEU A 180 -5.03 -22.17 -15.95
CA LEU A 180 -4.34 -20.92 -16.25
C LEU A 180 -4.82 -19.84 -15.27
N ARG A 181 -3.89 -19.29 -14.51
CA ARG A 181 -4.11 -18.40 -13.37
C ARG A 181 -3.21 -17.17 -13.48
N VAL A 182 -3.17 -16.35 -12.43
CA VAL A 182 -2.45 -15.08 -12.40
C VAL A 182 -1.33 -15.13 -11.36
N THR A 183 -0.14 -14.68 -11.76
CA THR A 183 0.89 -14.20 -10.82
C THR A 183 0.75 -12.69 -10.73
N VAL A 184 0.69 -12.13 -9.52
CA VAL A 184 0.70 -10.67 -9.33
C VAL A 184 1.99 -10.27 -8.63
N ASP A 185 2.82 -9.49 -9.30
CA ASP A 185 3.92 -8.75 -8.69
C ASP A 185 3.39 -7.40 -8.17
N ILE A 186 3.55 -7.14 -6.87
CA ILE A 186 3.01 -5.94 -6.24
C ILE A 186 3.79 -4.66 -6.59
N GLY A 187 5.07 -4.77 -6.95
CA GLY A 187 5.88 -3.67 -7.43
C GLY A 187 5.47 -3.26 -8.84
N HIS A 188 5.23 -4.22 -9.73
CA HIS A 188 4.70 -3.96 -11.08
C HIS A 188 3.39 -3.16 -11.02
N CYS A 189 2.55 -3.42 -10.01
CA CYS A 189 1.30 -2.69 -9.83
C CYS A 189 1.49 -1.16 -9.64
N VAL A 190 2.63 -0.71 -9.12
CA VAL A 190 2.97 0.73 -9.00
C VAL A 190 3.24 1.35 -10.37
N VAL A 191 3.69 0.55 -11.33
CA VAL A 191 4.15 1.02 -12.65
C VAL A 191 3.02 1.00 -13.67
N VAL A 192 2.25 -0.09 -13.73
CA VAL A 192 1.33 -0.36 -14.86
C VAL A 192 -0.13 -0.53 -14.46
N GLU A 193 -0.46 -0.81 -13.19
CA GLU A 193 -1.85 -1.08 -12.79
C GLU A 193 -2.61 0.20 -12.46
N PRO A 194 -3.68 0.56 -13.22
CA PRO A 194 -4.37 1.83 -13.02
C PRO A 194 -5.05 1.97 -11.66
N ALA A 195 -5.48 0.84 -11.09
CA ALA A 195 -6.12 0.76 -9.77
C ALA A 195 -5.14 0.39 -8.64
N GLY A 196 -3.83 0.39 -8.95
CA GLY A 196 -2.75 0.03 -8.04
C GLY A 196 -2.86 -1.41 -7.51
N VAL A 197 -2.06 -1.70 -6.48
CA VAL A 197 -1.91 -3.04 -5.91
C VAL A 197 -3.24 -3.66 -5.45
N ARG A 198 -4.11 -2.89 -4.80
CA ARG A 198 -5.41 -3.40 -4.33
C ARG A 198 -6.31 -3.76 -5.51
N GLY A 199 -6.39 -2.90 -6.53
CA GLY A 199 -7.21 -3.14 -7.71
C GLY A 199 -6.78 -4.41 -8.44
N ALA A 200 -5.48 -4.54 -8.71
CA ALA A 200 -4.90 -5.70 -9.37
C ALA A 200 -5.16 -7.01 -8.61
N LEU A 201 -4.96 -7.02 -7.28
CA LEU A 201 -5.24 -8.19 -6.45
C LEU A 201 -6.73 -8.55 -6.44
N LEU A 202 -7.63 -7.56 -6.32
CA LEU A 202 -9.08 -7.80 -6.36
C LEU A 202 -9.55 -8.28 -7.73
N GLU A 203 -8.97 -7.76 -8.82
CA GLU A 203 -9.27 -8.17 -10.19
C GLU A 203 -8.80 -9.61 -10.46
N ALA A 204 -7.61 -9.99 -9.99
CA ALA A 204 -7.15 -11.38 -10.03
C ALA A 204 -8.03 -12.30 -9.17
N GLY A 205 -8.38 -11.85 -7.96
CA GLY A 205 -9.32 -12.52 -7.05
C GLY A 205 -9.03 -14.02 -6.87
N PRO A 206 -9.99 -14.92 -7.13
CA PRO A 206 -9.81 -16.37 -6.96
C PRO A 206 -8.83 -17.00 -7.98
N LEU A 207 -8.43 -16.27 -9.03
CA LEU A 207 -7.45 -16.74 -10.01
C LEU A 207 -6.01 -16.49 -9.56
N LEU A 208 -5.78 -15.83 -8.43
CA LEU A 208 -4.44 -15.58 -7.90
C LEU A 208 -3.76 -16.91 -7.49
N ALA A 209 -2.66 -17.26 -8.15
CA ALA A 209 -1.89 -18.48 -7.88
C ALA A 209 -0.53 -18.23 -7.22
N ASN A 210 0.09 -17.09 -7.53
CA ASN A 210 1.37 -16.67 -6.98
C ASN A 210 1.39 -15.15 -6.78
N VAL A 211 2.18 -14.69 -5.82
CA VAL A 211 2.43 -13.26 -5.58
C VAL A 211 3.93 -13.03 -5.48
N GLN A 212 4.46 -12.07 -6.22
CA GLN A 212 5.83 -11.57 -6.01
C GLN A 212 5.77 -10.29 -5.16
N LEU A 213 6.70 -10.21 -4.21
CA LEU A 213 6.77 -9.17 -3.20
C LEU A 213 8.08 -8.41 -3.33
N ASP A 214 7.99 -7.16 -3.75
CA ASP A 214 9.10 -6.24 -3.80
C ASP A 214 8.59 -4.81 -3.65
N ASP A 215 9.47 -3.84 -3.80
CA ASP A 215 9.11 -2.45 -3.86
C ASP A 215 9.51 -1.85 -5.21
N MET A 216 8.78 -0.84 -5.65
CA MET A 216 9.03 -0.15 -6.92
C MET A 216 8.68 1.33 -6.82
N ARG A 217 9.30 2.12 -7.71
CA ARG A 217 8.98 3.53 -7.89
C ARG A 217 8.07 3.71 -9.10
N PRO A 218 7.22 4.76 -9.12
CA PRO A 218 6.42 5.06 -10.30
C PRO A 218 7.31 5.27 -11.53
N HIS A 219 6.88 4.75 -12.68
CA HIS A 219 7.55 4.91 -13.98
C HIS A 219 8.95 4.27 -14.11
N ALA A 220 9.38 3.45 -13.14
CA ALA A 220 10.65 2.72 -13.21
C ALA A 220 10.44 1.24 -12.88
N HIS A 221 10.71 0.37 -13.86
CA HIS A 221 10.72 -1.09 -13.66
C HIS A 221 12.06 -1.52 -13.04
N GLU A 222 12.15 -1.39 -11.71
CA GLU A 222 13.30 -1.77 -10.91
C GLU A 222 12.86 -2.37 -9.57
N HIS A 223 13.15 -3.65 -9.34
CA HIS A 223 12.87 -4.34 -8.07
C HIS A 223 13.76 -3.80 -6.95
N LEU A 224 13.14 -3.18 -5.95
CA LEU A 224 13.81 -2.55 -4.81
C LEU A 224 13.44 -3.26 -3.49
N PRO A 225 14.32 -3.22 -2.48
CA PRO A 225 13.97 -3.62 -1.12
C PRO A 225 12.80 -2.78 -0.58
N PHE A 226 11.99 -3.38 0.30
CA PHE A 226 10.87 -2.68 0.94
C PHE A 226 11.32 -1.39 1.66
N GLY A 227 10.60 -0.30 1.39
CA GLY A 227 10.86 1.02 1.96
C GLY A 227 11.72 1.92 1.06
N GLU A 228 12.22 1.41 -0.06
CA GLU A 228 12.98 2.19 -1.06
C GLU A 228 12.14 2.63 -2.27
N GLY A 229 10.92 2.11 -2.39
CA GLY A 229 9.93 2.47 -3.38
C GLY A 229 8.67 3.10 -2.77
N THR A 230 7.52 2.75 -3.30
CA THR A 230 6.22 3.37 -2.98
C THR A 230 5.08 2.35 -2.85
N VAL A 231 5.37 1.06 -2.82
CA VAL A 231 4.37 0.01 -2.60
C VAL A 231 3.75 0.16 -1.20
N ASP A 232 2.42 0.20 -1.15
CA ASP A 232 1.68 0.10 0.12
C ASP A 232 1.62 -1.37 0.57
N LEU A 233 2.71 -1.81 1.19
CA LEU A 233 2.88 -3.19 1.65
C LEU A 233 1.79 -3.62 2.66
N PRO A 234 1.42 -2.81 3.68
CA PRO A 234 0.29 -3.12 4.55
C PRO A 234 -1.02 -3.36 3.78
N LEU A 235 -1.35 -2.52 2.81
CA LEU A 235 -2.56 -2.66 1.99
C LEU A 235 -2.53 -3.94 1.15
N ALA A 236 -1.39 -4.25 0.52
CA ALA A 236 -1.21 -5.47 -0.27
C ALA A 236 -1.47 -6.72 0.59
N LEU A 237 -0.79 -6.81 1.74
CA LEU A 237 -0.93 -7.95 2.66
C LEU A 237 -2.34 -8.05 3.26
N ALA A 238 -2.99 -6.91 3.56
CA ALA A 238 -4.39 -6.88 3.99
C ALA A 238 -5.33 -7.41 2.92
N THR A 239 -5.12 -7.01 1.66
CA THR A 239 -5.94 -7.40 0.52
C THR A 239 -5.81 -8.89 0.23
N LEU A 240 -4.59 -9.46 0.31
CA LEU A 240 -4.40 -10.92 0.21
C LEU A 240 -5.18 -11.69 1.27
N ALA A 241 -5.19 -11.19 2.52
CA ALA A 241 -5.95 -11.81 3.58
C ALA A 241 -7.48 -11.67 3.41
N GLU A 242 -7.94 -10.52 2.89
CA GLU A 242 -9.35 -10.28 2.54
C GLU A 242 -9.83 -11.25 1.45
N LEU A 243 -8.99 -11.52 0.45
CA LEU A 243 -9.25 -12.50 -0.61
C LEU A 243 -9.22 -13.96 -0.13
N GLY A 244 -8.80 -14.22 1.11
CA GLY A 244 -8.56 -15.58 1.60
C GLY A 244 -7.43 -16.28 0.83
N TYR A 245 -6.42 -15.54 0.40
CA TYR A 245 -5.27 -16.12 -0.30
C TYR A 245 -4.46 -17.01 0.65
N HIS A 246 -4.20 -18.24 0.20
CA HIS A 246 -3.46 -19.28 0.94
C HIS A 246 -2.23 -19.81 0.15
N GLY A 247 -1.92 -19.22 -1.00
CA GLY A 247 -0.78 -19.58 -1.83
C GLY A 247 0.56 -19.06 -1.31
N VAL A 248 1.52 -18.91 -2.20
CA VAL A 248 2.86 -18.39 -1.92
C VAL A 248 2.93 -16.90 -2.27
N ALA A 249 3.49 -16.10 -1.36
CA ALA A 249 3.86 -14.72 -1.61
C ALA A 249 5.37 -14.59 -1.39
N ALA A 250 6.15 -14.49 -2.47
CA ALA A 250 7.60 -14.63 -2.43
C ALA A 250 8.32 -13.31 -2.73
N VAL A 251 9.35 -12.99 -1.94
CA VAL A 251 10.17 -11.79 -2.17
C VAL A 251 10.98 -11.92 -3.45
N GLU A 252 10.93 -10.95 -4.36
CA GLU A 252 11.66 -10.99 -5.63
C GLU A 252 12.70 -9.86 -5.74
N LEU A 253 13.99 -10.20 -5.64
CA LEU A 253 15.10 -9.23 -5.65
C LEU A 253 16.29 -9.70 -6.51
N PRO A 254 16.12 -9.86 -7.83
CA PRO A 254 17.08 -10.53 -8.73
C PRO A 254 18.41 -9.78 -8.96
N ARG A 255 18.59 -8.59 -8.36
CA ARG A 255 19.80 -7.75 -8.51
C ARG A 255 20.57 -7.58 -7.20
N HIS A 256 20.15 -8.27 -6.14
CA HIS A 256 20.62 -7.99 -4.78
C HIS A 256 21.35 -9.16 -4.11
N SER A 257 21.87 -10.11 -4.89
CA SER A 257 22.55 -11.30 -4.36
C SER A 257 23.78 -11.02 -3.50
N HIS A 258 24.40 -9.85 -3.69
CA HIS A 258 25.56 -9.41 -2.91
C HIS A 258 25.28 -9.26 -1.40
N ASP A 259 24.02 -9.05 -0.98
CA ASP A 259 23.58 -9.00 0.42
C ASP A 259 22.36 -9.91 0.66
N ALA A 260 22.31 -11.07 -0.01
CA ALA A 260 21.14 -11.94 0.04
C ALA A 260 20.71 -12.32 1.48
N PRO A 261 21.61 -12.75 2.40
CA PRO A 261 21.21 -13.08 3.77
C PRO A 261 20.69 -11.86 4.54
N GLY A 262 21.34 -10.70 4.41
CA GLY A 262 20.94 -9.46 5.08
C GLY A 262 19.58 -8.97 4.59
N LEU A 263 19.32 -9.06 3.27
CA LEU A 263 18.04 -8.70 2.68
C LEU A 263 16.93 -9.69 3.02
N ALA A 264 17.21 -10.99 3.11
CA ALA A 264 16.22 -11.95 3.56
C ALA A 264 15.70 -11.62 4.97
N VAL A 265 16.60 -11.20 5.88
CA VAL A 265 16.24 -10.74 7.23
C VAL A 265 15.38 -9.48 7.16
N ARG A 266 15.87 -8.43 6.50
CA ARG A 266 15.17 -7.13 6.42
C ARG A 266 13.81 -7.25 5.74
N SER A 267 13.70 -8.10 4.72
CA SER A 267 12.44 -8.35 4.02
C SER A 267 11.42 -9.04 4.91
N MET A 268 11.84 -10.04 5.69
CA MET A 268 10.97 -10.71 6.66
C MET A 268 10.49 -9.73 7.75
N ASP A 269 11.37 -8.86 8.24
CA ASP A 269 11.00 -7.83 9.23
C ASP A 269 10.01 -6.82 8.66
N ALA A 270 10.23 -6.35 7.43
CA ALA A 270 9.31 -5.45 6.72
C ALA A 270 7.93 -6.11 6.50
N LEU A 271 7.89 -7.38 6.10
CA LEU A 271 6.64 -8.13 5.93
C LEU A 271 5.89 -8.29 7.25
N ARG A 272 6.59 -8.61 8.34
CA ARG A 272 5.99 -8.73 9.68
C ARG A 272 5.45 -7.38 10.17
N ALA A 273 6.20 -6.30 9.97
CA ALA A 273 5.77 -4.94 10.32
C ALA A 273 4.55 -4.52 9.49
N GLY A 274 4.61 -4.69 8.17
CA GLY A 274 3.50 -4.40 7.27
C GLY A 274 2.25 -5.21 7.58
N TRP A 275 2.39 -6.48 7.99
CA TRP A 275 1.25 -7.29 8.42
C TRP A 275 0.65 -6.83 9.77
N HIS A 276 1.49 -6.40 10.71
CA HIS A 276 1.00 -5.83 11.96
C HIS A 276 0.20 -4.55 11.71
N GLU A 277 0.71 -3.67 10.84
CA GLU A 277 0.02 -2.46 10.40
C GLU A 277 -1.27 -2.77 9.62
N ALA A 278 -1.24 -3.76 8.73
CA ALA A 278 -2.44 -4.27 8.07
C ALA A 278 -3.49 -4.73 9.10
N GLY A 279 -3.06 -5.30 10.22
CA GLY A 279 -3.91 -5.68 11.34
C GLY A 279 -4.61 -4.50 12.01
N THR A 280 -3.89 -3.39 12.23
CA THR A 280 -4.48 -2.18 12.83
C THR A 280 -5.46 -1.50 11.88
N ILE A 281 -5.16 -1.47 10.57
CA ILE A 281 -6.08 -0.97 9.53
C ILE A 281 -7.37 -1.82 9.52
N ARG A 282 -7.24 -3.15 9.46
CA ARG A 282 -8.40 -4.06 9.49
C ARG A 282 -9.23 -3.93 10.76
N GLU A 283 -8.58 -3.75 11.93
CA GLU A 283 -9.29 -3.56 13.20
C GLU A 283 -10.04 -2.23 13.23
N SER A 284 -9.43 -1.14 12.73
CA SER A 284 -10.07 0.17 12.61
C SER A 284 -11.29 0.10 11.69
N GLU A 285 -11.16 -0.51 10.52
CA GLU A 285 -12.25 -0.63 9.55
C GLU A 285 -13.38 -1.52 10.07
N ARG A 286 -13.05 -2.64 10.71
CA ARG A 286 -14.04 -3.49 11.39
C ARG A 286 -14.76 -2.73 12.49
N TRP A 287 -14.04 -1.99 13.33
CA TRP A 287 -14.63 -1.17 14.37
C TRP A 287 -15.57 -0.10 13.77
N LEU A 288 -15.18 0.55 12.67
CA LEU A 288 -16.01 1.53 11.98
C LEU A 288 -17.31 0.90 11.46
N GLN A 289 -17.23 -0.26 10.82
CA GLN A 289 -18.40 -0.94 10.28
C GLN A 289 -19.35 -1.42 11.38
N GLU A 290 -18.82 -2.07 12.43
CA GLU A 290 -19.60 -2.51 13.60
C GLU A 290 -20.24 -1.31 14.31
N SER A 291 -19.49 -0.21 14.48
CA SER A 291 -19.95 1.03 15.10
C SER A 291 -21.05 1.70 14.30
N THR A 292 -20.84 1.85 13.00
CA THR A 292 -21.82 2.46 12.07
C THR A 292 -23.13 1.68 12.09
N THR A 293 -23.06 0.36 12.00
CA THR A 293 -24.23 -0.53 12.06
C THR A 293 -24.96 -0.42 13.40
N ALA A 294 -24.21 -0.40 14.52
CA ALA A 294 -24.79 -0.29 15.86
C ALA A 294 -25.48 1.07 16.08
N ILE A 295 -24.88 2.16 15.60
CA ILE A 295 -25.43 3.52 15.73
C ILE A 295 -26.66 3.70 14.84
N ALA A 296 -26.63 3.19 13.61
CA ALA A 296 -27.80 3.19 12.73
C ALA A 296 -28.99 2.42 13.33
N ALA A 297 -28.73 1.31 14.05
CA ALA A 297 -29.77 0.55 14.74
C ALA A 297 -30.25 1.22 16.04
N ASN A 298 -29.37 1.90 16.77
CA ASN A 298 -29.68 2.62 18.00
C ASN A 298 -28.74 3.83 18.19
N PRO A 299 -29.19 5.04 17.82
CA PRO A 299 -28.39 6.26 17.93
C PRO A 299 -27.89 6.55 19.36
N GLY A 300 -28.60 6.06 20.38
CA GLY A 300 -28.18 6.21 21.78
C GLY A 300 -26.87 5.50 22.15
N THR A 301 -26.32 4.65 21.27
CA THR A 301 -25.04 3.98 21.47
C THR A 301 -23.82 4.84 21.14
N LEU A 302 -24.01 5.96 20.41
CA LEU A 302 -22.95 6.81 19.87
C LEU A 302 -21.93 7.24 20.92
N ASN A 303 -22.37 7.84 22.03
CA ASN A 303 -21.47 8.36 23.07
C ASN A 303 -20.55 7.27 23.64
N ASN A 304 -21.09 6.07 23.90
CA ASN A 304 -20.32 4.97 24.45
C ASN A 304 -19.34 4.37 23.41
N ILE A 305 -19.75 4.27 22.15
CA ILE A 305 -18.88 3.80 21.06
C ILE A 305 -17.71 4.78 20.85
N PHE A 306 -18.03 6.07 20.73
CA PHE A 306 -17.05 7.13 20.52
C PHE A 306 -16.01 7.20 21.66
N ALA A 307 -16.46 7.02 22.90
CA ALA A 307 -15.58 6.97 24.07
C ALA A 307 -14.69 5.72 24.13
N ARG A 308 -15.18 4.58 23.61
CA ARG A 308 -14.44 3.30 23.62
C ARG A 308 -13.39 3.19 22.52
N ALA A 309 -13.40 4.07 21.51
CA ALA A 309 -12.45 4.03 20.38
C ALA A 309 -10.99 3.87 20.83
N GLY A 310 -10.53 4.68 21.81
CA GLY A 310 -9.15 4.61 22.30
C GLY A 310 -8.78 3.31 23.03
N ARG A 311 -9.74 2.62 23.64
CA ARG A 311 -9.50 1.29 24.25
C ARG A 311 -9.45 0.19 23.20
N ARG A 312 -10.16 0.36 22.09
CA ARG A 312 -10.27 -0.63 21.01
C ARG A 312 -9.14 -0.53 20.00
N LEU A 313 -8.78 0.70 19.59
CA LEU A 313 -7.88 0.98 18.46
C LEU A 313 -6.52 1.54 18.89
N GLY A 314 -6.30 1.67 20.21
CA GLY A 314 -5.11 2.31 20.75
C GLY A 314 -5.09 3.83 20.58
N ARG A 315 -3.98 4.45 20.98
CA ARG A 315 -3.76 5.90 20.99
C ARG A 315 -2.38 6.27 20.43
N SER A 316 -1.84 5.44 19.55
CA SER A 316 -0.53 5.68 18.96
C SER A 316 -0.60 6.89 18.00
N PRO A 317 0.42 7.76 17.96
CA PRO A 317 0.51 8.82 16.95
C PRO A 317 0.46 8.24 15.54
N LEU A 318 -0.20 8.94 14.60
CA LEU A 318 -0.28 8.50 13.20
C LEU A 318 1.06 8.60 12.47
N HIS A 319 1.88 9.60 12.81
CA HIS A 319 3.20 9.82 12.22
C HIS A 319 4.24 9.92 13.34
N PRO A 320 4.66 8.81 13.95
CA PRO A 320 5.53 8.83 15.12
C PRO A 320 6.88 9.52 14.87
N ASP A 321 7.41 9.49 13.64
CA ASP A 321 8.69 10.11 13.31
C ASP A 321 8.60 11.65 13.15
N ALA A 322 7.48 12.15 12.62
CA ALA A 322 7.28 13.58 12.37
C ALA A 322 6.49 14.29 13.49
N ASP A 323 5.62 13.56 14.18
CA ASP A 323 4.74 14.01 15.25
C ASP A 323 4.62 12.92 16.35
N PRO A 324 5.69 12.68 17.12
CA PRO A 324 5.73 11.62 18.15
C PRO A 324 4.70 11.80 19.25
N THR A 325 4.07 12.97 19.34
CA THR A 325 3.05 13.28 20.35
C THR A 325 1.61 13.29 19.80
N GLY A 326 1.43 13.15 18.48
CA GLY A 326 0.12 13.20 17.84
C GLY A 326 -0.57 14.56 17.94
N VAL A 327 0.18 15.66 18.11
CA VAL A 327 -0.39 17.01 18.23
C VAL A 327 -0.89 17.50 16.86
N LEU A 328 -0.08 17.35 15.82
CA LEU A 328 -0.35 17.85 14.48
C LEU A 328 -1.33 16.95 13.74
N PHE A 329 -1.05 15.64 13.73
CA PHE A 329 -1.82 14.69 12.91
C PHE A 329 -2.80 13.83 13.71
N GLY A 330 -2.63 13.75 15.04
CA GLY A 330 -3.52 12.98 15.91
C GLY A 330 -3.02 11.55 16.11
N THR A 331 -3.90 10.76 16.75
CA THR A 331 -3.67 9.35 17.05
C THR A 331 -4.58 8.43 16.24
N THR A 332 -4.30 7.12 16.27
CA THR A 332 -5.17 6.09 15.66
C THR A 332 -6.64 6.24 16.06
N SER A 333 -6.93 6.43 17.35
CA SER A 333 -8.31 6.66 17.82
C SER A 333 -8.92 8.00 17.38
N ASP A 334 -8.11 9.04 17.20
CA ASP A 334 -8.62 10.33 16.72
C ASP A 334 -9.03 10.23 15.25
N HIS A 335 -8.22 9.53 14.45
CA HIS A 335 -8.51 9.27 13.04
C HIS A 335 -9.79 8.44 12.88
N ALA A 336 -9.91 7.33 13.62
CA ALA A 336 -11.09 6.48 13.57
C ALA A 336 -12.36 7.21 14.02
N ARG A 337 -12.29 8.03 15.07
CA ARG A 337 -13.40 8.91 15.46
C ARG A 337 -13.80 9.86 14.34
N GLY A 338 -12.82 10.48 13.67
CA GLY A 338 -13.08 11.35 12.54
C GLY A 338 -13.76 10.64 11.37
N GLN A 339 -13.29 9.45 11.01
CA GLN A 339 -13.90 8.61 9.97
C GLN A 339 -15.33 8.19 10.35
N LEU A 340 -15.57 7.85 11.62
CA LEU A 340 -16.92 7.55 12.11
C LEU A 340 -17.86 8.74 11.90
N MET A 341 -17.41 9.98 12.17
CA MET A 341 -18.24 11.18 11.94
C MET A 341 -18.61 11.37 10.47
N GLY A 342 -17.69 11.06 9.54
CA GLY A 342 -17.97 11.04 8.12
C GLY A 342 -19.14 10.11 7.77
N ARG A 343 -19.11 8.87 8.30
CA ARG A 343 -20.18 7.88 8.08
C ARG A 343 -21.50 8.27 8.73
N LEU A 344 -21.48 8.92 9.89
CA LEU A 344 -22.72 9.39 10.53
C LEU A 344 -23.51 10.34 9.62
N GLY A 345 -22.81 11.18 8.85
CA GLY A 345 -23.44 12.09 7.89
C GLY A 345 -24.15 11.41 6.73
N GLU A 346 -23.91 10.11 6.50
CA GLU A 346 -24.57 9.34 5.44
C GLU A 346 -25.99 8.89 5.83
N PHE A 347 -26.30 8.82 7.12
CA PHE A 347 -27.59 8.29 7.60
C PHE A 347 -28.27 9.10 8.72
N LEU A 348 -27.59 10.08 9.33
CA LEU A 348 -28.23 11.07 10.19
C LEU A 348 -28.67 12.28 9.37
N SER A 349 -29.81 12.87 9.73
CA SER A 349 -30.19 14.19 9.21
C SER A 349 -29.19 15.27 9.68
N PRO A 350 -29.11 16.41 8.97
CA PRO A 350 -28.23 17.51 9.39
C PRO A 350 -28.46 17.99 10.82
N ASP A 351 -29.72 18.04 11.28
CA ASP A 351 -30.07 18.42 12.65
C ASP A 351 -29.60 17.39 13.67
N GLU A 352 -29.84 16.10 13.43
CA GLU A 352 -29.38 15.01 14.30
C GLU A 352 -27.84 14.96 14.38
N LEU A 353 -27.16 15.18 13.25
CA LEU A 353 -25.70 15.25 13.22
C LEU A 353 -25.20 16.45 14.03
N ALA A 354 -25.81 17.62 13.87
CA ALA A 354 -25.44 18.80 14.65
C ALA A 354 -25.64 18.58 16.16
N GLU A 355 -26.76 18.00 16.58
CA GLU A 355 -27.02 17.64 17.98
C GLU A 355 -25.99 16.64 18.51
N ALA A 356 -25.66 15.61 17.73
CA ALA A 356 -24.66 14.61 18.08
C ALA A 356 -23.26 15.23 18.26
N LEU A 357 -22.84 16.11 17.36
CA LEU A 357 -21.56 16.82 17.46
C LEU A 357 -21.48 17.64 18.76
N LEU A 358 -22.54 18.39 19.09
CA LEU A 358 -22.58 19.17 20.32
C LEU A 358 -22.54 18.28 21.57
N ALA A 359 -23.34 17.20 21.59
CA ALA A 359 -23.39 16.27 22.72
C ALA A 359 -22.04 15.56 22.95
N LEU A 360 -21.38 15.11 21.88
CA LEU A 360 -20.06 14.47 21.95
C LEU A 360 -18.98 15.43 22.44
N TYR A 361 -19.00 16.69 21.99
CA TYR A 361 -18.01 17.67 22.44
C TYR A 361 -18.21 18.07 23.91
N ASP A 362 -19.46 18.41 24.28
CA ASP A 362 -19.79 18.90 25.62
C ASP A 362 -19.54 17.82 26.68
N GLY A 363 -19.85 16.55 26.37
CA GLY A 363 -19.63 15.40 27.26
C GLY A 363 -18.25 14.74 27.17
N GLY A 364 -17.41 15.12 26.20
CA GLY A 364 -16.20 14.38 25.85
C GLY A 364 -14.92 14.85 26.54
N ASP A 365 -13.97 13.91 26.71
CA ASP A 365 -12.61 14.20 27.17
C ASP A 365 -11.74 14.88 26.08
N SER A 366 -10.52 15.28 26.42
CA SER A 366 -9.62 15.97 25.48
C SER A 366 -9.31 15.18 24.20
N ALA A 367 -9.25 13.84 24.28
CA ALA A 367 -9.00 13.00 23.12
C ALA A 367 -10.26 12.87 22.26
N GLU A 368 -11.43 12.75 22.89
CA GLU A 368 -12.72 12.72 22.20
C GLU A 368 -12.98 14.04 21.47
N ARG A 369 -12.76 15.18 22.12
CA ARG A 369 -12.87 16.52 21.49
C ARG A 369 -11.91 16.68 20.32
N ARG A 370 -10.65 16.25 20.48
CA ARG A 370 -9.66 16.30 19.40
C ARG A 370 -10.09 15.43 18.20
N GLY A 371 -10.54 14.20 18.43
CA GLY A 371 -11.07 13.32 17.38
C GLY A 371 -12.28 13.93 16.67
N LEU A 372 -13.19 14.57 17.42
CA LEU A 372 -14.37 15.24 16.87
C LEU A 372 -14.00 16.44 15.97
N LEU A 373 -13.07 17.29 16.42
CA LEU A 373 -12.58 18.44 15.64
C LEU A 373 -11.92 18.00 14.33
N ARG A 374 -11.18 16.89 14.35
CA ARG A 374 -10.62 16.29 13.12
C ARG A 374 -11.72 15.73 12.21
N GLY A 375 -12.77 15.13 12.79
CA GLY A 375 -13.97 14.70 12.06
C GLY A 375 -14.70 15.84 11.37
N LEU A 376 -14.81 17.01 12.01
CA LEU A 376 -15.34 18.22 11.36
C LEU A 376 -14.51 18.62 10.14
N GLY A 377 -13.17 18.50 10.23
CA GLY A 377 -12.27 18.73 9.10
C GLY A 377 -12.56 17.77 7.95
N ALA A 378 -12.70 16.48 8.23
CA ALA A 378 -13.02 15.46 7.22
C ALA A 378 -14.38 15.72 6.53
N LEU A 379 -15.41 16.08 7.30
CA LEU A 379 -16.72 16.47 6.77
C LEU A 379 -16.61 17.70 5.84
N ALA A 380 -15.84 18.71 6.26
CA ALA A 380 -15.63 19.92 5.47
C ALA A 380 -14.88 19.66 4.14
N THR A 381 -14.00 18.67 4.10
CA THR A 381 -13.29 18.27 2.87
C THR A 381 -14.10 17.35 1.98
N GLY A 382 -15.00 16.53 2.55
CA GLY A 382 -15.76 15.52 1.82
C GLY A 382 -17.00 16.06 1.10
N LEU A 383 -17.49 17.25 1.47
CA LEU A 383 -18.70 17.84 0.90
C LEU A 383 -18.41 19.21 0.29
N PRO A 384 -18.99 19.54 -0.88
CA PRO A 384 -18.83 20.87 -1.49
C PRO A 384 -19.28 22.02 -0.57
N LYS A 385 -20.30 21.77 0.25
CA LYS A 385 -20.78 22.69 1.29
C LYS A 385 -21.47 21.88 2.41
N LEU A 386 -21.13 22.17 3.67
CA LEU A 386 -21.82 21.59 4.82
C LEU A 386 -23.20 22.25 5.04
N PRO A 387 -24.18 21.49 5.56
CA PRO A 387 -25.45 22.07 5.99
C PRO A 387 -25.25 23.17 7.03
N ASP A 388 -26.03 24.27 6.94
CA ASP A 388 -25.82 25.46 7.77
C ASP A 388 -25.95 25.18 9.28
N VAL A 389 -26.80 24.22 9.68
CA VAL A 389 -26.94 23.80 11.08
C VAL A 389 -25.68 23.09 11.61
N VAL A 390 -25.04 22.27 10.77
CA VAL A 390 -23.77 21.59 11.08
C VAL A 390 -22.62 22.60 11.12
N VAL A 391 -22.62 23.58 10.22
CA VAL A 391 -21.64 24.70 10.24
C VAL A 391 -21.79 25.49 11.54
N THR A 392 -23.02 25.80 11.96
CA THR A 392 -23.29 26.53 13.21
C THR A 392 -22.76 25.77 14.43
N ALA A 393 -23.03 24.47 14.51
CA ALA A 393 -22.48 23.62 15.56
C ALA A 393 -20.95 23.60 15.51
N GLY A 394 -20.36 23.33 14.34
CA GLY A 394 -18.91 23.27 14.17
C GLY A 394 -18.20 24.58 14.52
N LEU A 395 -18.77 25.75 14.16
CA LEU A 395 -18.23 27.05 14.56
C LEU A 395 -18.23 27.25 16.08
N ARG A 396 -19.29 26.81 16.78
CA ARG A 396 -19.32 26.81 18.25
C ARG A 396 -18.18 25.96 18.82
N LEU A 397 -18.01 24.73 18.32
CA LEU A 397 -16.99 23.80 18.79
C LEU A 397 -15.57 24.30 18.51
N THR A 398 -15.30 24.77 17.30
CA THR A 398 -14.01 25.34 16.90
C THR A 398 -13.68 26.58 17.73
N ALA A 399 -14.64 27.48 17.96
CA ALA A 399 -14.41 28.68 18.77
C ALA A 399 -14.11 28.33 20.24
N ASP A 400 -14.76 27.32 20.81
CA ASP A 400 -14.45 26.83 22.16
C ASP A 400 -13.07 26.18 22.23
N ALA A 401 -12.76 25.29 21.29
CA ALA A 401 -11.48 24.61 21.18
C ALA A 401 -10.30 25.61 21.09
N LEU A 402 -10.48 26.67 20.29
CA LEU A 402 -9.53 27.77 20.17
C LEU A 402 -9.43 28.66 21.41
N ARG A 403 -10.23 28.48 22.46
CA ARG A 403 -10.04 29.15 23.76
C ARG A 403 -9.22 28.32 24.75
N THR A 404 -9.10 27.01 24.53
CA THR A 404 -8.33 26.10 25.40
C THR A 404 -6.80 26.34 25.31
N SER A 405 -6.04 25.81 26.26
CA SER A 405 -4.56 25.80 26.21
C SER A 405 -4.00 24.41 25.88
N GLU A 406 -4.83 23.52 25.34
CA GLU A 406 -4.43 22.15 25.00
C GLU A 406 -3.95 22.08 23.55
N SER A 407 -2.65 21.84 23.36
CA SER A 407 -2.03 21.93 22.03
C SER A 407 -2.69 21.05 20.98
N GLY A 408 -3.04 19.81 21.32
CA GLY A 408 -3.69 18.89 20.38
C GLY A 408 -5.12 19.31 19.99
N ILE A 409 -5.86 19.95 20.89
CA ILE A 409 -7.22 20.47 20.61
C ILE A 409 -7.12 21.72 19.72
N VAL A 410 -6.20 22.63 20.05
CA VAL A 410 -5.98 23.87 19.29
C VAL A 410 -5.48 23.57 17.88
N ALA A 411 -4.53 22.63 17.74
CA ALA A 411 -4.05 22.18 16.43
C ALA A 411 -5.19 21.58 15.59
N ALA A 412 -6.00 20.68 16.15
CA ALA A 412 -7.14 20.10 15.45
C ALA A 412 -8.20 21.14 15.04
N ALA A 413 -8.42 22.16 15.88
CA ALA A 413 -9.37 23.24 15.60
C ALA A 413 -8.93 24.17 14.46
N ALA A 414 -7.62 24.27 14.18
CA ALA A 414 -7.08 25.08 13.08
C ALA A 414 -7.04 24.37 11.71
N GLY A 415 -7.60 23.17 11.63
CA GLY A 415 -7.64 22.34 10.43
C GLY A 415 -8.67 22.77 9.35
N PRO A 416 -9.09 21.85 8.48
CA PRO A 416 -9.87 22.17 7.28
C PRO A 416 -11.21 22.86 7.55
N PHE A 417 -11.90 22.52 8.65
CA PHE A 417 -13.15 23.16 9.01
C PHE A 417 -12.95 24.66 9.30
N ALA A 418 -11.90 25.02 10.04
CA ALA A 418 -11.58 26.42 10.30
C ALA A 418 -11.20 27.17 9.03
N ALA A 419 -10.41 26.55 8.16
CA ALA A 419 -10.05 27.13 6.87
C ALA A 419 -11.28 27.43 6.01
N ALA A 420 -12.28 26.54 6.01
CA ALA A 420 -13.50 26.69 5.22
C ALA A 420 -14.52 27.67 5.82
N TYR A 421 -14.71 27.68 7.14
CA TYR A 421 -15.89 28.32 7.76
C TYR A 421 -15.58 29.45 8.75
N LEU A 422 -14.37 29.56 9.32
CA LEU A 422 -14.05 30.73 10.14
C LEU A 422 -13.95 31.97 9.27
N ASP A 423 -14.55 33.07 9.74
CA ASP A 423 -14.31 34.38 9.17
C ASP A 423 -12.82 34.75 9.27
N GLN A 424 -12.39 35.71 8.45
CA GLN A 424 -11.00 36.06 8.32
C GLN A 424 -10.37 36.56 9.63
N HIS A 425 -11.12 37.29 10.46
CA HIS A 425 -10.62 37.79 11.73
C HIS A 425 -10.40 36.62 12.71
N SER A 426 -11.41 35.76 12.88
CA SER A 426 -11.32 34.58 13.76
C SER A 426 -10.21 33.62 13.34
N TRP A 427 -10.03 33.41 12.02
CA TRP A 427 -8.97 32.56 11.50
C TRP A 427 -7.56 33.12 11.78
N ARG A 428 -7.31 34.43 11.58
CA ARG A 428 -6.01 35.05 11.92
C ARG A 428 -5.67 34.87 13.40
N HIS A 429 -6.66 35.05 14.28
CA HIS A 429 -6.48 34.85 15.72
C HIS A 429 -6.19 33.40 16.08
N ALA A 430 -6.78 32.43 15.37
CA ALA A 430 -6.44 31.02 15.50
C ALA A 430 -4.96 30.77 15.15
N VAL A 431 -4.50 31.28 14.01
CA VAL A 431 -3.10 31.16 13.56
C VAL A 431 -2.12 31.75 14.59
N LEU A 432 -2.38 32.95 15.07
CA LEU A 432 -1.52 33.58 16.10
C LEU A 432 -1.53 32.81 17.42
N LYS A 433 -2.64 32.15 17.76
CA LYS A 433 -2.69 31.30 18.94
C LYS A 433 -1.77 30.09 18.81
N LEU A 434 -1.70 29.44 17.63
CA LEU A 434 -0.75 28.34 17.40
C LEU A 434 0.69 28.82 17.61
N VAL A 435 1.03 29.98 17.05
CA VAL A 435 2.33 30.62 17.26
C VAL A 435 2.61 30.87 18.74
N PHE A 436 1.65 31.45 19.48
CA PHE A 436 1.79 31.73 20.91
C PHE A 436 2.04 30.45 21.73
N MET A 437 1.40 29.35 21.34
CA MET A 437 1.50 28.05 21.99
C MET A 437 2.71 27.22 21.53
N GLY A 438 3.49 27.71 20.55
CA GLY A 438 4.60 26.96 19.96
C GLY A 438 4.15 25.72 19.17
N ILE A 439 2.94 25.73 18.63
CA ILE A 439 2.41 24.68 17.77
C ILE A 439 2.82 25.00 16.33
N SER A 440 3.31 24.00 15.60
CA SER A 440 3.70 24.18 14.19
C SER A 440 2.52 24.66 13.35
N LEU A 441 2.76 25.67 12.50
CA LEU A 441 1.81 26.18 11.53
C LEU A 441 1.48 25.19 10.40
N SER A 442 2.20 24.07 10.31
CA SER A 442 1.81 22.93 9.46
C SER A 442 0.42 22.37 9.81
N ALA A 443 -0.09 22.61 11.02
CA ALA A 443 -1.45 22.27 11.40
C ALA A 443 -2.53 23.16 10.74
N VAL A 444 -2.16 24.32 10.18
CA VAL A 444 -3.10 25.28 9.59
C VAL A 444 -3.37 24.92 8.12
N THR A 445 -4.62 24.57 7.82
CA THR A 445 -5.06 24.36 6.43
C THR A 445 -5.23 25.69 5.70
N ASP A 446 -4.89 25.73 4.40
CA ASP A 446 -5.00 26.91 3.52
C ASP A 446 -4.22 28.15 4.02
N LEU A 447 -3.17 27.98 4.83
CA LEU A 447 -2.36 29.08 5.36
C LEU A 447 -1.89 30.06 4.26
N GLN A 448 -1.31 29.55 3.19
CA GLN A 448 -0.80 30.39 2.09
C GLN A 448 -1.91 31.10 1.30
N LYS A 449 -3.10 30.51 1.27
CA LYS A 449 -4.26 31.05 0.53
C LYS A 449 -5.01 32.11 1.33
N ARG A 450 -5.04 31.96 2.66
CA ARG A 450 -5.75 32.88 3.56
C ARG A 450 -4.84 33.90 4.23
N ALA A 451 -3.52 33.74 4.19
CA ALA A 451 -2.60 34.74 4.71
C ALA A 451 -2.77 36.08 3.98
N ASP A 452 -2.70 37.17 4.74
CA ASP A 452 -2.85 38.53 4.24
C ASP A 452 -1.99 39.53 5.01
N ASP A 453 -2.02 40.79 4.58
CA ASP A 453 -1.22 41.86 5.15
C ASP A 453 -1.51 42.10 6.63
N GLU A 454 -2.75 41.87 7.06
CA GLU A 454 -3.13 42.03 8.47
C GLU A 454 -2.53 40.91 9.32
N LEU A 455 -2.56 39.66 8.86
CA LEU A 455 -1.86 38.57 9.56
C LEU A 455 -0.36 38.83 9.65
N ALA A 456 0.26 39.30 8.56
CA ALA A 456 1.68 39.66 8.55
C ALA A 456 2.00 40.82 9.51
N ARG A 457 1.10 41.81 9.60
CA ARG A 457 1.21 42.93 10.55
C ARG A 457 1.13 42.42 11.99
N MET A 458 0.15 41.57 12.31
CA MET A 458 0.01 40.99 13.65
C MET A 458 1.22 40.13 14.03
N ALA A 459 1.78 39.37 13.08
CA ALA A 459 2.99 38.58 13.29
C ALA A 459 4.22 39.47 13.59
N ARG A 460 4.36 40.61 12.90
CA ARG A 460 5.40 41.62 13.19
C ARG A 460 5.26 42.23 14.57
N ASP A 461 4.04 42.58 14.98
CA ASP A 461 3.79 43.13 16.31
C ASP A 461 4.16 42.12 17.39
N PHE A 462 3.78 40.85 17.21
CA PHE A 462 4.15 39.76 18.12
C PHE A 462 5.67 39.57 18.19
N ALA A 463 6.37 39.57 17.05
CA ALA A 463 7.83 39.47 17.00
C ALA A 463 8.49 40.63 17.76
N ALA A 464 8.02 41.87 17.55
CA ALA A 464 8.54 43.05 18.23
C ALA A 464 8.33 42.98 19.76
N GLU A 465 7.16 42.53 20.22
CA GLU A 465 6.86 42.33 21.64
C GLU A 465 7.79 41.28 22.27
N ARG A 466 8.02 40.16 21.57
CA ARG A 466 8.95 39.11 22.03
C ARG A 466 10.38 39.61 22.13
N THR A 467 10.86 40.34 21.12
CA THR A 467 12.19 40.97 21.12
C THR A 467 12.34 41.96 22.26
N ALA A 468 11.34 42.84 22.48
CA ALA A 468 11.34 43.80 23.58
C ALA A 468 11.37 43.11 24.96
N ALA A 469 10.75 41.94 25.08
CA ALA A 469 10.77 41.11 26.29
C ALA A 469 12.02 40.21 26.42
N GLY A 470 12.98 40.28 25.48
CA GLY A 470 14.17 39.44 25.48
C GLY A 470 13.90 37.95 25.26
N ARG A 471 12.78 37.62 24.60
CA ARG A 471 12.35 36.23 24.38
C ARG A 471 12.56 35.83 22.90
N PRO A 472 12.88 34.56 22.60
CA PRO A 472 13.08 34.10 21.22
C PRO A 472 11.78 34.20 20.40
N ILE A 473 11.93 34.47 19.10
CA ILE A 473 10.83 34.47 18.12
C ILE A 473 10.71 33.03 17.55
N PRO A 474 9.54 32.40 17.57
CA PRO A 474 9.32 31.11 16.91
C PRO A 474 9.59 31.20 15.41
N GLU A 475 10.23 30.16 14.83
CA GLU A 475 10.61 30.13 13.41
C GLU A 475 9.42 30.37 12.47
N ASP A 476 8.28 29.77 12.80
CA ASP A 476 7.02 29.89 12.06
C ASP A 476 6.49 31.33 11.94
N VAL A 477 6.89 32.25 12.82
CA VAL A 477 6.53 33.68 12.69
C VAL A 477 7.12 34.27 11.42
N HIS A 478 8.31 33.83 11.02
CA HIS A 478 8.94 34.30 9.80
C HIS A 478 8.17 33.86 8.55
N LEU A 479 7.52 32.69 8.58
CA LEU A 479 6.65 32.23 7.49
C LEU A 479 5.48 33.22 7.28
N LEU A 480 4.87 33.70 8.37
CA LEU A 480 3.78 34.68 8.32
C LEU A 480 4.22 36.06 7.84
N MET A 481 5.48 36.45 8.13
CA MET A 481 6.02 37.75 7.74
C MET A 481 6.43 37.82 6.26
N GLN A 482 6.74 36.67 5.64
CA GLN A 482 7.20 36.60 4.25
C GLN A 482 6.06 36.54 3.23
N SER A 483 4.88 36.04 3.63
CA SER A 483 3.70 35.89 2.75
C SER A 483 3.18 37.18 2.11
N SER A 484 3.59 38.37 2.59
CA SER A 484 3.21 39.66 2.01
C SER A 484 4.10 40.15 0.85
N SER A 485 5.20 39.45 0.52
CA SER A 485 6.23 39.99 -0.39
C SER A 485 6.21 39.42 -1.82
N SER A 486 5.38 38.42 -2.11
CA SER A 486 5.49 37.64 -3.35
C SER A 486 4.17 37.44 -4.10
N PHE A 487 3.28 38.44 -4.19
CA PHE A 487 2.18 38.42 -5.18
C PHE A 487 1.81 39.79 -5.78
N SER A 488 2.74 40.75 -5.78
CA SER A 488 2.63 41.99 -6.56
C SER A 488 3.54 41.93 -7.79
N THR A 489 3.26 41.05 -8.76
CA THR A 489 3.68 41.20 -10.17
C THR A 489 2.99 40.14 -11.02
N SER A 490 1.89 40.52 -11.66
CA SER A 490 1.52 40.17 -13.05
C SER A 490 0.16 40.82 -13.33
N SER A 491 0.20 42.03 -13.87
CA SER A 491 -0.87 42.60 -14.69
C SER A 491 -0.47 42.49 -16.15
#